data_AF-A0A2V6JWU3-F1
#
_entry.id   AF-A0A2V6JWU3-F1
#
_cell.length_a   1.000
_cell.length_b   1.000
_cell.length_c   1.000
_cell.angle_alpha   90.00
_cell.angle_beta   90.00
_cell.angle_gamma   90.00
#
_symmetry.space_group_name_H-M   'P 1'
#
loop_
_entity.id
_entity.type
_entity.pdbx_description
1 polymer ?
#
loop_
_entity_poly.entity_id
_entity_poly.type
_entity_poly.pdbx_seq_one_letter_code
_entity_poly.pdbx_strand_id
1 'polypeptide(L)'
;MNETALRGSAANSPTANTQLPQPASEAGLTSECEPNSVNWGPAALEQRRNRTRDHLTKIAARREDWINRNEYYYELLNRLLRFLVEPEKKVLSVRCDIGNLLAVVRPSKGKGVDICAEIVEIARQRNPSFEFAVAFPDKEEFQQAFAPDEKFDYILFNDIGDTVDVLQALRNLRPICQRHTRLLVTTYNHLWEPLVALAEWLGMKVPRTEQNWLSSADIRNLLKLAGFEALETHRIVLLPKYLPLLSGFLNRFCARLPFLSKLCMTQVVVARLLPRPVLPEELAVSIVVPCKNEKGNVEEAVRRIPSLAGRMEIIFCDDRSTDGTPEEVLRVQSLYPEKNIRLEHGPGICKSRNVWTGFVLDADLTTIPEELPYFIDVIVSGQAEFVNGSRLVYLVPKGAMTGANMLGNKFFSVAFTYLLGQRVKDTLCGTKVLWRSDWERIKPMVGTWGTEDRWGDYELLFGAAKLNLKILDLPVHYQERIYGSTKMTKVFRNGLVMLKMCWHGFLNLKLGY
;
A
#
# COMPACT_ATOMS: atom_id res chain seq x y z
N MET A 1 -22.37 10.97 63.13
CA MET A 1 -22.88 12.28 63.59
C MET A 1 -23.74 12.82 62.45
N ASN A 2 -25.00 12.38 62.40
CA ASN A 2 -26.22 12.99 63.00
C ASN A 2 -26.81 14.03 62.03
N GLU A 3 -27.91 13.68 61.36
CA GLU A 3 -29.33 13.95 61.73
C GLU A 3 -29.74 15.40 61.43
N THR A 4 -30.77 15.67 60.62
CA THR A 4 -32.21 15.75 61.00
C THR A 4 -33.01 16.00 59.70
N ALA A 5 -34.10 15.34 59.29
CA ALA A 5 -35.40 14.96 59.87
C ALA A 5 -36.42 16.12 60.02
N LEU A 6 -37.59 15.97 59.36
CA LEU A 6 -38.97 16.45 59.70
C LEU A 6 -39.91 16.07 58.51
N ARG A 7 -40.71 14.99 58.49
CA ARG A 7 -41.97 14.59 59.18
C ARG A 7 -43.26 15.40 58.85
N GLY A 8 -44.30 14.64 58.47
CA GLY A 8 -45.75 14.94 58.59
C GLY A 8 -46.52 14.66 57.28
N SER A 9 -47.67 14.00 57.19
CA SER A 9 -48.60 13.30 58.09
C SER A 9 -49.72 12.73 57.18
N ALA A 10 -50.26 11.55 57.49
CA ALA A 10 -51.32 10.87 56.74
C ALA A 10 -52.74 11.30 57.16
N ALA A 11 -53.75 11.18 56.27
CA ALA A 11 -54.98 10.38 56.45
C ALA A 11 -56.14 10.75 55.48
N ASN A 12 -56.87 9.69 55.08
CA ASN A 12 -58.30 9.59 54.69
C ASN A 12 -58.71 9.32 53.22
N SER A 13 -59.22 8.09 53.08
CA SER A 13 -60.00 7.38 52.04
C SER A 13 -61.42 7.97 51.81
N PRO A 14 -62.24 7.61 50.77
CA PRO A 14 -62.75 6.24 50.55
C PRO A 14 -62.92 5.76 49.08
N THR A 15 -63.14 4.45 49.01
CA THR A 15 -63.45 3.54 47.89
C THR A 15 -64.73 3.83 47.09
N ALA A 16 -64.73 3.50 45.80
CA ALA A 16 -65.93 3.10 45.06
C ALA A 16 -65.61 2.03 44.00
N ASN A 17 -66.28 0.89 44.13
CA ASN A 17 -66.33 -0.27 43.23
C ASN A 17 -67.26 0.02 42.04
N THR A 18 -66.87 -0.41 40.84
CA THR A 18 -67.84 -0.78 39.79
C THR A 18 -67.31 -1.96 38.98
N GLN A 19 -67.95 -3.12 39.15
CA GLN A 19 -67.82 -4.31 38.31
C GLN A 19 -68.55 -4.12 36.97
N LEU A 20 -68.13 -4.84 35.92
CA LEU A 20 -68.94 -5.48 34.84
C LEU A 20 -67.99 -6.20 33.83
N PRO A 21 -68.42 -7.19 33.04
CA PRO A 21 -68.46 -8.63 33.36
C PRO A 21 -67.59 -9.52 32.42
N GLN A 22 -67.39 -10.79 32.77
CA GLN A 22 -67.02 -11.90 31.87
C GLN A 22 -68.26 -12.79 31.62
N PRO A 23 -68.30 -13.80 30.70
CA PRO A 23 -67.34 -14.25 29.66
C PRO A 23 -68.02 -14.60 28.29
N ALA A 24 -67.24 -14.95 27.26
CA ALA A 24 -67.66 -15.97 26.27
C ALA A 24 -66.43 -16.68 25.66
N SER A 25 -66.43 -18.01 25.75
CA SER A 25 -65.49 -18.92 25.08
C SER A 25 -65.97 -19.21 23.67
N GLU A 26 -65.12 -19.02 22.66
CA GLU A 26 -65.26 -19.70 21.37
C GLU A 26 -63.89 -20.17 20.89
N ALA A 27 -63.80 -21.48 20.69
CA ALA A 27 -62.71 -22.15 19.99
C ALA A 27 -62.80 -21.83 18.50
N GLY A 28 -61.68 -21.51 17.86
CA GLY A 28 -61.62 -21.29 16.42
C GLY A 28 -60.20 -21.06 15.93
N LEU A 29 -59.72 -22.01 15.14
CA LEU A 29 -58.43 -22.01 14.44
C LEU A 29 -58.13 -20.68 13.74
N THR A 30 -56.88 -20.22 13.81
CA THR A 30 -55.98 -19.99 12.65
C THR A 30 -54.77 -19.12 13.04
N SER A 31 -53.67 -19.36 12.34
CA SER A 31 -52.41 -18.60 12.36
C SER A 31 -51.50 -18.85 13.57
N GLU A 32 -50.69 -19.90 13.47
CA GLU A 32 -49.32 -19.84 14.00
C GLU A 32 -48.64 -18.60 13.39
N CYS A 33 -48.62 -17.50 14.15
CA CYS A 33 -47.74 -16.38 13.83
C CYS A 33 -46.31 -16.90 13.90
N GLU A 34 -45.63 -16.98 12.76
CA GLU A 34 -44.18 -17.12 12.72
C GLU A 34 -43.56 -16.07 13.68
N PRO A 35 -42.64 -16.46 14.57
CA PRO A 35 -42.13 -15.56 15.57
C PRO A 35 -41.26 -14.48 14.91
N ASN A 36 -41.78 -13.25 14.89
CA ASN A 36 -41.09 -11.95 14.77
C ASN A 36 -39.73 -11.99 14.04
N SER A 37 -39.74 -11.63 12.76
CA SER A 37 -38.54 -11.23 12.03
C SER A 37 -37.81 -10.13 12.82
N VAL A 38 -36.62 -10.47 13.33
CA VAL A 38 -35.83 -9.53 14.13
C VAL A 38 -35.28 -8.44 13.22
N ASN A 39 -36.00 -7.33 13.12
CA ASN A 39 -35.75 -6.26 12.15
C ASN A 39 -34.66 -5.25 12.58
N TRP A 40 -34.04 -5.39 13.76
CA TRP A 40 -33.05 -4.42 14.25
C TRP A 40 -31.99 -5.04 15.17
N GLY A 41 -30.89 -4.32 15.37
CA GLY A 41 -29.81 -4.70 16.30
C GLY A 41 -28.88 -5.82 15.81
N PRO A 42 -28.07 -6.42 16.71
CA PRO A 42 -27.08 -7.44 16.36
C PRO A 42 -27.68 -8.69 15.68
N ALA A 43 -28.91 -9.07 16.04
CA ALA A 43 -29.60 -10.21 15.43
C ALA A 43 -29.95 -9.96 13.94
N ALA A 44 -30.31 -8.73 13.56
CA ALA A 44 -30.53 -8.37 12.16
C ALA A 44 -29.23 -8.45 11.35
N LEU A 45 -28.09 -8.04 11.93
CA LEU A 45 -26.77 -8.19 11.31
C LEU A 45 -26.41 -9.67 11.11
N GLU A 46 -26.75 -10.52 12.07
CA GLU A 46 -26.54 -11.97 11.94
C GLU A 46 -27.41 -12.59 10.85
N GLN A 47 -28.67 -12.16 10.74
CA GLN A 47 -29.54 -12.58 9.66
C GLN A 47 -28.97 -12.16 8.30
N ARG A 48 -28.39 -10.96 8.18
CA ARG A 48 -27.72 -10.51 6.95
C ARG A 48 -26.51 -11.39 6.62
N ARG A 49 -25.68 -11.76 7.61
CA ARG A 49 -24.54 -12.70 7.40
C ARG A 49 -25.01 -14.04 6.87
N ASN A 50 -26.05 -14.61 7.50
CA ASN A 50 -26.64 -15.90 7.10
C ASN A 50 -27.20 -15.83 5.67
N ARG A 51 -27.95 -14.78 5.32
CA ARG A 51 -28.46 -14.57 3.95
C ARG A 51 -27.34 -14.52 2.91
N THR A 52 -26.24 -13.81 3.20
CA THR A 52 -25.09 -13.75 2.29
C THR A 52 -24.45 -15.12 2.09
N ARG A 53 -24.25 -15.89 3.17
CA ARG A 53 -23.72 -17.26 3.09
C ARG A 53 -24.65 -18.19 2.30
N ASP A 54 -25.95 -18.19 2.61
CA ASP A 54 -26.95 -19.04 1.95
C ASP A 54 -27.05 -18.74 0.45
N HIS A 55 -26.89 -17.47 0.08
CA HIS A 55 -26.81 -17.06 -1.32
C HIS A 55 -25.59 -17.66 -2.01
N LEU A 56 -24.40 -17.57 -1.39
CA LEU A 56 -23.17 -18.16 -1.93
C LEU A 56 -23.30 -19.67 -2.11
N THR A 57 -23.87 -20.37 -1.13
CA THR A 57 -24.15 -21.81 -1.20
C THR A 57 -24.98 -22.15 -2.44
N LYS A 58 -26.06 -21.40 -2.72
CA LYS A 58 -26.92 -21.62 -3.89
C LYS A 58 -26.19 -21.47 -5.23
N ILE A 59 -25.23 -20.55 -5.30
CA ILE A 59 -24.50 -20.26 -6.55
C ILE A 59 -23.17 -21.00 -6.68
N ALA A 60 -22.69 -21.65 -5.61
CA ALA A 60 -21.35 -22.23 -5.52
C ALA A 60 -21.02 -23.17 -6.68
N ALA A 61 -21.94 -24.10 -6.99
CA ALA A 61 -21.74 -25.09 -8.05
C ALA A 61 -21.60 -24.47 -9.47
N ARG A 62 -22.16 -23.28 -9.70
CA ARG A 62 -22.10 -22.58 -11.00
C ARG A 62 -21.06 -21.47 -11.04
N ARG A 63 -20.31 -21.27 -9.95
CA ARG A 63 -19.39 -20.14 -9.81
C ARG A 63 -18.32 -20.12 -10.89
N GLU A 64 -17.79 -21.29 -11.22
CA GLU A 64 -16.81 -21.45 -12.30
C GLU A 64 -17.35 -21.02 -13.67
N ASP A 65 -18.56 -21.45 -14.04
CA ASP A 65 -19.18 -21.08 -15.31
C ASP A 65 -19.29 -19.56 -15.46
N TRP A 66 -19.62 -18.87 -14.37
CA TRP A 66 -19.72 -17.41 -14.36
C TRP A 66 -18.38 -16.72 -14.51
N ILE A 67 -17.32 -17.28 -13.94
CA ILE A 67 -15.95 -16.79 -14.10
C ILE A 67 -15.53 -16.97 -15.56
N ASN A 68 -15.77 -18.14 -16.14
CA ASN A 68 -15.42 -18.46 -17.53
C ASN A 68 -16.17 -17.56 -18.53
N ARG A 69 -17.47 -17.29 -18.31
CA ARG A 69 -18.26 -16.33 -19.14
C ARG A 69 -17.76 -14.88 -19.10
N ASN A 70 -16.91 -14.55 -18.13
CA ASN A 70 -16.37 -13.22 -17.89
C ASN A 70 -14.83 -13.21 -17.88
N GLU A 71 -14.21 -14.16 -18.58
CA GLU A 71 -12.75 -14.38 -18.58
C GLU A 71 -11.95 -13.09 -18.83
N TYR A 72 -12.36 -12.27 -19.80
CA TYR A 72 -11.67 -11.01 -20.10
C TYR A 72 -11.61 -10.05 -18.91
N TYR A 73 -12.70 -9.94 -18.14
CA TYR A 73 -12.74 -9.12 -16.93
C TYR A 73 -11.77 -9.65 -15.87
N TYR A 74 -11.82 -10.96 -15.61
CA TYR A 74 -10.96 -11.59 -14.62
C TYR A 74 -9.50 -11.53 -15.04
N GLU A 75 -9.17 -11.63 -16.33
CA GLU A 75 -7.80 -11.51 -16.80
C GLU A 75 -7.23 -10.10 -16.59
N LEU A 76 -8.04 -9.03 -16.73
CA LEU A 76 -7.60 -7.67 -16.39
C LEU A 76 -7.26 -7.54 -14.88
N LEU A 77 -8.09 -8.13 -14.02
CA LEU A 77 -7.84 -8.17 -12.58
C LEU A 77 -6.60 -9.02 -12.25
N ASN A 78 -6.47 -10.19 -12.88
CA ASN A 78 -5.35 -11.10 -12.70
C ASN A 78 -4.01 -10.44 -13.05
N ARG A 79 -3.96 -9.66 -14.13
CA ARG A 79 -2.75 -8.91 -14.52
C ARG A 79 -2.39 -7.87 -13.47
N LEU A 80 -3.38 -7.10 -12.99
CA LEU A 80 -3.15 -6.12 -11.93
C LEU A 80 -2.64 -6.80 -10.66
N LEU A 81 -3.25 -7.90 -10.21
CA LEU A 81 -2.82 -8.58 -8.99
C LEU A 81 -1.42 -9.18 -9.13
N ARG A 82 -1.07 -9.78 -10.28
CA ARG A 82 0.30 -10.23 -10.58
C ARG A 82 1.31 -9.08 -10.56
N PHE A 83 0.87 -7.88 -10.92
CA PHE A 83 1.71 -6.70 -10.85
C PHE A 83 1.81 -6.14 -9.43
N LEU A 84 0.76 -6.19 -8.60
CA LEU A 84 0.81 -5.63 -7.25
C LEU A 84 1.44 -6.57 -6.21
N VAL A 85 1.28 -7.87 -6.39
CA VAL A 85 1.74 -8.92 -5.47
C VAL A 85 3.05 -9.50 -5.97
N GLU A 86 4.08 -9.50 -5.12
CA GLU A 86 5.33 -10.20 -5.41
C GLU A 86 5.09 -11.73 -5.42
N PRO A 87 5.64 -12.48 -6.39
CA PRO A 87 5.55 -13.93 -6.40
C PRO A 87 6.32 -14.53 -5.22
N GLU A 88 6.01 -15.78 -4.87
CA GLU A 88 6.69 -16.56 -3.82
C GLU A 88 6.60 -15.96 -2.41
N LYS A 89 5.68 -15.02 -2.19
CA LYS A 89 5.34 -14.48 -0.88
C LYS A 89 4.23 -15.27 -0.19
N LYS A 90 4.07 -15.05 1.13
CA LYS A 90 2.92 -15.56 1.89
C LYS A 90 1.71 -14.69 1.62
N VAL A 91 0.64 -15.27 1.09
CA VAL A 91 -0.56 -14.51 0.68
C VAL A 91 -1.80 -15.07 1.35
N LEU A 92 -2.57 -14.19 1.99
CA LEU A 92 -3.92 -14.46 2.45
C LEU A 92 -4.92 -13.90 1.44
N SER A 93 -5.95 -14.68 1.10
CA SER A 93 -7.11 -14.22 0.35
C SER A 93 -8.34 -14.31 1.24
N VAL A 94 -8.90 -13.17 1.62
CA VAL A 94 -10.15 -13.03 2.37
C VAL A 94 -11.29 -12.84 1.37
N ARG A 95 -12.40 -13.58 1.59
CA ARG A 95 -13.41 -13.83 0.56
C ARG A 95 -12.73 -14.47 -0.66
N CYS A 96 -12.07 -15.61 -0.44
CA CYS A 96 -11.18 -16.19 -1.44
C CYS A 96 -11.89 -16.73 -2.68
N ASP A 97 -13.22 -16.85 -2.63
CA ASP A 97 -14.00 -17.50 -3.69
C ASP A 97 -13.45 -18.91 -3.95
N ILE A 98 -13.56 -19.43 -5.17
CA ILE A 98 -12.97 -20.72 -5.57
C ILE A 98 -11.42 -20.73 -5.66
N GLY A 99 -10.74 -19.74 -5.07
CA GLY A 99 -9.28 -19.70 -4.96
C GLY A 99 -8.51 -19.18 -6.18
N ASN A 100 -9.20 -18.79 -7.26
CA ASN A 100 -8.56 -18.39 -8.53
C ASN A 100 -7.59 -17.20 -8.37
N LEU A 101 -8.01 -16.14 -7.67
CA LEU A 101 -7.16 -14.95 -7.49
C LEU A 101 -5.92 -15.25 -6.63
N LEU A 102 -6.05 -16.16 -5.65
CA LEU A 102 -4.93 -16.60 -4.82
C LEU A 102 -3.91 -17.40 -5.66
N ALA A 103 -4.38 -18.28 -6.53
CA ALA A 103 -3.50 -19.05 -7.42
C ALA A 103 -2.74 -18.17 -8.42
N VAL A 104 -3.42 -17.15 -8.97
CA VAL A 104 -2.87 -16.24 -9.98
C VAL A 104 -1.61 -15.50 -9.50
N VAL A 105 -1.53 -15.15 -8.21
CA VAL A 105 -0.40 -14.41 -7.65
C VAL A 105 0.78 -15.31 -7.24
N ARG A 106 0.67 -16.64 -7.42
CA ARG A 106 1.75 -17.63 -7.23
C ARG A 106 2.45 -17.50 -5.86
N PRO A 107 1.72 -17.64 -4.75
CA PRO A 107 2.29 -17.56 -3.42
C PRO A 107 3.19 -18.76 -3.11
N SER A 108 4.19 -18.59 -2.24
CA SER A 108 4.93 -19.73 -1.67
C SER A 108 4.12 -20.46 -0.62
N LYS A 109 3.29 -19.71 0.14
CA LYS A 109 2.25 -20.23 1.02
C LYS A 109 0.98 -19.39 0.81
N GLY A 110 -0.07 -20.04 0.32
CA GLY A 110 -1.37 -19.42 0.10
C GLY A 110 -2.38 -19.91 1.13
N LYS A 111 -3.16 -18.98 1.70
CA LYS A 111 -4.31 -19.30 2.55
C LYS A 111 -5.55 -18.57 2.06
N GLY A 112 -6.65 -19.28 1.89
CA GLY A 112 -7.95 -18.71 1.55
C GLY A 112 -8.94 -18.80 2.71
N VAL A 113 -9.69 -17.74 2.94
CA VAL A 113 -10.79 -17.73 3.90
C VAL A 113 -12.05 -17.24 3.20
N ASP A 114 -13.13 -18.01 3.27
CA ASP A 114 -14.45 -17.61 2.79
C ASP A 114 -15.52 -17.92 3.85
N ILE A 115 -16.72 -17.36 3.69
CA ILE A 115 -17.83 -17.57 4.65
C ILE A 115 -18.66 -18.81 4.30
N CYS A 116 -18.47 -19.36 3.09
CA CYS A 116 -19.25 -20.46 2.53
C CYS A 116 -18.42 -21.74 2.45
N ALA A 117 -18.91 -22.82 3.07
CA ALA A 117 -18.22 -24.09 3.13
C ALA A 117 -18.11 -24.78 1.76
N GLU A 118 -19.17 -24.70 0.94
CA GLU A 118 -19.18 -25.26 -0.40
C GLU A 118 -18.14 -24.59 -1.31
N ILE A 119 -18.01 -23.26 -1.22
CA ILE A 119 -16.99 -22.51 -1.96
C ILE A 119 -15.58 -22.90 -1.51
N VAL A 120 -15.35 -23.02 -0.20
CA VAL A 120 -14.07 -23.44 0.38
C VAL A 120 -13.69 -24.84 -0.07
N GLU A 121 -14.65 -25.76 -0.14
CA GLU A 121 -14.39 -27.13 -0.61
C GLU A 121 -14.01 -27.15 -2.10
N ILE A 122 -14.72 -26.39 -2.94
CA ILE A 122 -14.34 -26.22 -4.35
C ILE A 122 -12.92 -25.62 -4.47
N ALA A 123 -12.62 -24.60 -3.66
CA ALA A 123 -11.30 -23.95 -3.67
C ALA A 123 -10.17 -24.92 -3.30
N ARG A 124 -10.41 -25.78 -2.28
CA ARG A 124 -9.49 -26.83 -1.81
C ARG A 124 -9.25 -27.89 -2.89
N GLN A 125 -10.30 -28.35 -3.56
CA GLN A 125 -10.18 -29.34 -4.64
C GLN A 125 -9.38 -28.80 -5.83
N ARG A 126 -9.57 -27.52 -6.17
CA ARG A 126 -8.84 -26.87 -7.27
C ARG A 126 -7.38 -26.56 -6.93
N ASN A 127 -7.12 -26.17 -5.68
CA ASN A 127 -5.82 -25.69 -5.25
C ASN A 127 -5.34 -26.46 -4.00
N PRO A 128 -5.08 -27.78 -4.11
CA PRO A 128 -4.79 -28.64 -2.96
C PRO A 128 -3.48 -28.28 -2.24
N SER A 129 -2.62 -27.46 -2.86
CA SER A 129 -1.39 -26.94 -2.26
C SER A 129 -1.60 -25.75 -1.31
N PHE A 130 -2.82 -25.21 -1.22
CA PHE A 130 -3.15 -24.07 -0.35
C PHE A 130 -4.04 -24.49 0.83
N GLU A 131 -3.97 -23.74 1.91
CA GLU A 131 -4.84 -23.91 3.07
C GLU A 131 -6.15 -23.14 2.86
N PHE A 132 -7.27 -23.71 3.27
CA PHE A 132 -8.56 -23.03 3.22
C PHE A 132 -9.36 -23.23 4.50
N ALA A 133 -9.99 -22.16 4.98
CA ALA A 133 -10.84 -22.14 6.17
C ALA A 133 -12.17 -21.43 5.91
N VAL A 134 -13.19 -21.82 6.68
CA VAL A 134 -14.49 -21.15 6.69
C VAL A 134 -14.55 -20.23 7.88
N ALA A 135 -14.71 -18.92 7.66
CA ALA A 135 -14.92 -17.95 8.73
C ALA A 135 -15.47 -16.62 8.19
N PHE A 136 -16.31 -15.97 8.99
CA PHE A 136 -16.72 -14.59 8.73
C PHE A 136 -15.59 -13.61 9.11
N PRO A 137 -15.11 -12.76 8.19
CA PRO A 137 -13.97 -11.89 8.46
C PRO A 137 -14.22 -10.87 9.57
N ASP A 138 -15.48 -10.51 9.80
CA ASP A 138 -15.93 -9.56 10.82
C ASP A 138 -16.30 -10.20 12.17
N LYS A 139 -16.02 -11.51 12.35
CA LYS A 139 -16.28 -12.26 13.59
C LYS A 139 -14.98 -12.67 14.28
N GLU A 140 -15.07 -13.01 15.57
CA GLU A 140 -13.92 -13.48 16.37
C GLU A 140 -13.37 -14.82 15.88
N GLU A 141 -14.22 -15.70 15.34
CA GLU A 141 -13.84 -16.99 14.74
C GLU A 141 -12.80 -16.83 13.63
N PHE A 142 -12.74 -15.67 12.96
CA PHE A 142 -11.75 -15.40 11.93
C PHE A 142 -10.32 -15.60 12.44
N GLN A 143 -10.04 -15.22 13.70
CA GLN A 143 -8.71 -15.40 14.28
C GLN A 143 -8.36 -16.89 14.48
N GLN A 144 -9.37 -17.74 14.68
CA GLN A 144 -9.18 -19.18 14.90
C GLN A 144 -8.76 -19.90 13.61
N ALA A 145 -8.93 -19.26 12.44
CA ALA A 145 -8.43 -19.78 11.18
C ALA A 145 -6.90 -19.72 11.06
N PHE A 146 -6.20 -19.01 11.96
CA PHE A 146 -4.76 -18.76 11.86
C PHE A 146 -3.99 -19.32 13.05
N ALA A 147 -2.74 -19.74 12.80
CA ALA A 147 -1.83 -20.05 13.90
C ALA A 147 -1.42 -18.74 14.63
N PRO A 148 -1.09 -18.77 15.94
CA PRO A 148 -0.81 -17.56 16.73
C PRO A 148 0.24 -16.62 16.14
N ASP A 149 1.28 -17.17 15.50
CA ASP A 149 2.38 -16.43 14.88
C ASP A 149 2.30 -16.39 13.35
N GLU A 150 1.15 -16.76 12.78
CA GLU A 150 0.96 -16.74 11.33
C GLU A 150 0.88 -15.30 10.83
N LYS A 151 1.72 -14.97 9.84
CA LYS A 151 1.78 -13.63 9.25
C LYS A 151 1.89 -13.70 7.73
N PHE A 152 1.32 -12.71 7.06
CA PHE A 152 1.28 -12.63 5.60
C PHE A 152 2.01 -11.40 5.06
N ASP A 153 2.67 -11.56 3.91
CA ASP A 153 3.30 -10.45 3.19
C ASP A 153 2.24 -9.65 2.40
N TYR A 154 1.22 -10.35 1.89
CA TYR A 154 0.11 -9.76 1.16
C TYR A 154 -1.22 -10.31 1.65
N ILE A 155 -2.22 -9.44 1.74
CA ILE A 155 -3.60 -9.79 2.06
C ILE A 155 -4.48 -9.25 0.95
N LEU A 156 -5.20 -10.12 0.27
CA LEU A 156 -6.23 -9.78 -0.72
C LEU A 156 -7.57 -9.79 0.01
N PHE A 157 -8.26 -8.65 0.07
CA PHE A 157 -9.65 -8.58 0.56
C PHE A 157 -10.56 -8.37 -0.64
N ASN A 158 -11.16 -9.46 -1.12
CA ASN A 158 -12.05 -9.41 -2.28
C ASN A 158 -13.47 -9.04 -1.84
N ASP A 159 -14.18 -8.30 -2.69
CA ASP A 159 -15.62 -8.02 -2.53
C ASP A 159 -16.05 -7.52 -1.13
N ILE A 160 -15.31 -6.57 -0.56
CA ILE A 160 -15.57 -5.99 0.79
C ILE A 160 -16.99 -5.41 0.96
N GLY A 161 -17.71 -5.16 -0.14
CA GLY A 161 -19.06 -4.64 -0.15
C GLY A 161 -20.09 -5.58 0.48
N ASP A 162 -19.87 -6.89 0.50
CA ASP A 162 -20.80 -7.86 1.09
C ASP A 162 -20.57 -8.14 2.58
N THR A 163 -19.51 -7.55 3.15
CA THR A 163 -19.13 -7.73 4.56
C THR A 163 -20.02 -6.89 5.45
N VAL A 164 -20.62 -7.50 6.48
CA VAL A 164 -21.61 -6.83 7.33
C VAL A 164 -20.97 -5.76 8.21
N ASP A 165 -19.89 -6.08 8.93
CA ASP A 165 -19.08 -5.09 9.67
C ASP A 165 -17.67 -4.97 9.07
N VAL A 166 -17.53 -4.06 8.11
CA VAL A 166 -16.28 -3.82 7.38
C VAL A 166 -15.16 -3.33 8.32
N LEU A 167 -15.49 -2.50 9.32
CA LEU A 167 -14.48 -1.96 10.23
C LEU A 167 -13.90 -3.08 11.10
N GLN A 168 -14.76 -3.94 11.65
CA GLN A 168 -14.32 -5.08 12.43
C GLN A 168 -13.52 -6.07 11.58
N ALA A 169 -13.95 -6.34 10.34
CA ALA A 169 -13.19 -7.18 9.42
C ALA A 169 -11.77 -6.66 9.17
N LEU A 170 -11.61 -5.36 8.93
CA LEU A 170 -10.28 -4.74 8.77
C LEU A 170 -9.45 -4.81 10.05
N ARG A 171 -10.06 -4.61 11.23
CA ARG A 171 -9.38 -4.74 12.53
C ARG A 171 -8.86 -6.15 12.78
N ASN A 172 -9.64 -7.16 12.40
CA ASN A 172 -9.28 -8.57 12.50
C ASN A 172 -8.07 -8.94 11.61
N LEU A 173 -7.69 -8.12 10.63
CA LEU A 173 -6.46 -8.37 9.85
C LEU A 173 -5.19 -7.92 10.55
N ARG A 174 -5.26 -7.03 11.55
CA ARG A 174 -4.05 -6.47 12.17
C ARG A 174 -3.13 -7.52 12.79
N PRO A 175 -3.62 -8.53 13.54
CA PRO A 175 -2.76 -9.51 14.19
C PRO A 175 -1.95 -10.35 13.20
N ILE A 176 -2.41 -10.52 11.97
CA ILE A 176 -1.75 -11.35 10.93
C ILE A 176 -0.87 -10.52 9.97
N CYS A 177 -0.77 -9.21 10.19
CA CYS A 177 0.11 -8.32 9.44
C CYS A 177 1.53 -8.26 10.04
N GLN A 178 2.50 -8.07 9.16
CA GLN A 178 3.87 -7.66 9.43
C GLN A 178 4.06 -6.18 9.05
N ARG A 179 5.26 -5.64 9.30
CA ARG A 179 5.59 -4.24 8.98
C ARG A 179 5.43 -3.92 7.49
N HIS A 180 5.86 -4.83 6.60
CA HIS A 180 5.81 -4.64 5.15
C HIS A 180 4.53 -5.20 4.50
N THR A 181 3.55 -5.67 5.28
CA THR A 181 2.33 -6.26 4.71
C THR A 181 1.58 -5.27 3.84
N ARG A 182 1.15 -5.73 2.66
CA ARG A 182 0.26 -4.97 1.78
C ARG A 182 -1.13 -5.57 1.77
N LEU A 183 -2.10 -4.76 2.15
CA LEU A 183 -3.52 -5.07 2.08
C LEU A 183 -4.07 -4.51 0.76
N LEU A 184 -4.58 -5.38 -0.10
CA LEU A 184 -5.20 -5.04 -1.37
C LEU A 184 -6.71 -5.24 -1.22
N VAL A 185 -7.46 -4.14 -1.13
CA VAL A 185 -8.91 -4.18 -1.00
C VAL A 185 -9.52 -3.96 -2.39
N THR A 186 -10.20 -4.98 -2.91
CA THR A 186 -10.93 -4.89 -4.18
C THR A 186 -12.31 -4.30 -3.93
N THR A 187 -12.65 -3.25 -4.67
CA THR A 187 -13.92 -2.54 -4.55
C THR A 187 -14.53 -2.25 -5.91
N TYR A 188 -15.83 -1.97 -5.89
CA TYR A 188 -16.63 -1.74 -7.06
C TYR A 188 -17.08 -0.27 -7.13
N ASN A 189 -16.99 0.32 -8.32
CA ASN A 189 -17.46 1.67 -8.56
C ASN A 189 -18.96 1.69 -8.79
N HIS A 190 -19.70 2.21 -7.82
CA HIS A 190 -21.16 2.30 -7.82
C HIS A 190 -21.76 3.13 -8.97
N LEU A 191 -20.95 3.92 -9.70
CA LEU A 191 -21.39 4.54 -10.95
C LEU A 191 -21.88 3.51 -11.99
N TRP A 192 -21.39 2.28 -11.89
CA TRP A 192 -21.77 1.19 -12.79
C TRP A 192 -22.98 0.38 -12.30
N GLU A 193 -23.56 0.72 -11.14
CA GLU A 193 -24.66 -0.05 -10.55
C GLU A 193 -25.87 -0.18 -11.49
N PRO A 194 -26.33 0.87 -12.21
CA PRO A 194 -27.44 0.72 -13.16
C PRO A 194 -27.14 -0.27 -14.29
N LEU A 195 -25.89 -0.25 -14.80
CA LEU A 195 -25.46 -1.15 -15.86
C LEU A 195 -25.28 -2.59 -15.35
N VAL A 196 -24.80 -2.76 -14.11
CA VAL A 196 -24.67 -4.08 -13.50
C VAL A 196 -26.02 -4.67 -13.11
N ALA A 197 -26.96 -3.87 -12.60
CA ALA A 197 -28.32 -4.31 -12.33
C ALA A 197 -29.01 -4.78 -13.62
N LEU A 198 -28.82 -4.05 -14.74
CA LEU A 198 -29.31 -4.48 -16.05
C LEU A 198 -28.66 -5.79 -16.50
N ALA A 199 -27.34 -5.93 -16.35
CA ALA A 199 -26.62 -7.15 -16.71
C ALA A 199 -27.04 -8.35 -15.85
N GLU A 200 -27.33 -8.13 -14.57
CA GLU A 200 -27.85 -9.14 -13.65
C GLU A 200 -29.27 -9.57 -14.05
N TRP A 201 -30.15 -8.61 -14.36
CA TRP A 201 -31.49 -8.89 -14.87
C TRP A 201 -31.47 -9.70 -16.18
N LEU A 202 -30.50 -9.43 -17.06
CA LEU A 202 -30.27 -10.19 -18.29
C LEU A 202 -29.56 -11.54 -18.08
N GLY A 203 -29.18 -11.90 -16.84
CA GLY A 203 -28.46 -13.15 -16.56
C GLY A 203 -27.04 -13.19 -17.14
N MET A 204 -26.40 -12.04 -17.33
CA MET A 204 -25.03 -11.91 -17.84
C MET A 204 -23.97 -11.93 -16.73
N LYS A 205 -24.39 -11.85 -15.46
CA LYS A 205 -23.55 -11.89 -14.26
C LYS A 205 -24.26 -12.61 -13.10
N VAL A 206 -23.47 -13.13 -12.17
CA VAL A 206 -23.92 -13.69 -10.88
C VAL A 206 -24.80 -12.69 -10.13
N PRO A 207 -26.00 -13.10 -9.67
CA PRO A 207 -26.83 -12.25 -8.83
C PRO A 207 -26.12 -11.84 -7.54
N ARG A 208 -26.22 -10.58 -7.14
CA ARG A 208 -25.55 -10.07 -5.93
C ARG A 208 -26.49 -10.08 -4.73
N THR A 209 -25.91 -10.26 -3.54
CA THR A 209 -26.58 -9.92 -2.27
C THR A 209 -26.48 -8.42 -2.01
N GLU A 210 -27.21 -7.94 -1.00
CA GLU A 210 -27.16 -6.55 -0.52
C GLU A 210 -25.72 -6.07 -0.27
N GLN A 211 -25.25 -5.16 -1.11
CA GLN A 211 -23.92 -4.55 -1.01
C GLN A 211 -23.98 -3.27 -0.18
N ASN A 212 -22.93 -3.02 0.60
CA ASN A 212 -22.69 -1.70 1.17
C ASN A 212 -22.30 -0.71 0.07
N TRP A 213 -22.85 0.50 0.15
CA TRP A 213 -22.45 1.60 -0.72
C TRP A 213 -21.16 2.24 -0.19
N LEU A 214 -20.01 1.75 -0.66
CA LEU A 214 -18.68 2.21 -0.24
C LEU A 214 -17.98 2.95 -1.38
N SER A 215 -17.74 4.24 -1.21
CA SER A 215 -16.86 5.01 -2.10
C SER A 215 -15.38 4.74 -1.78
N SER A 216 -14.47 5.14 -2.66
CA SER A 216 -13.02 5.06 -2.36
C SER A 216 -12.64 5.89 -1.13
N ALA A 217 -13.38 6.98 -0.83
CA ALA A 217 -13.14 7.81 0.34
C ALA A 217 -13.57 7.09 1.63
N ASP A 218 -14.71 6.41 1.61
CA ASP A 218 -15.20 5.63 2.76
C ASP A 218 -14.24 4.49 3.11
N ILE A 219 -13.74 3.78 2.10
CA ILE A 219 -12.74 2.71 2.28
C ILE A 219 -11.46 3.27 2.91
N ARG A 220 -10.97 4.42 2.44
CA ARG A 220 -9.80 5.09 3.04
C ARG A 220 -10.05 5.49 4.49
N ASN A 221 -11.26 5.95 4.82
CA ASN A 221 -11.64 6.29 6.18
C ASN A 221 -11.71 5.03 7.07
N LEU A 222 -12.34 3.96 6.62
CA LEU A 222 -12.41 2.68 7.33
C LEU A 222 -11.03 2.07 7.57
N LEU A 223 -10.16 2.10 6.57
CA LEU A 223 -8.76 1.69 6.71
C LEU A 223 -8.06 2.50 7.80
N LYS A 224 -8.20 3.84 7.79
CA LYS A 224 -7.64 4.71 8.82
C LYS A 224 -8.15 4.37 10.22
N LEU A 225 -9.46 4.14 10.37
CA LEU A 225 -10.08 3.74 11.64
C LEU A 225 -9.63 2.35 12.12
N ALA A 226 -9.24 1.47 11.20
CA ALA A 226 -8.66 0.16 11.49
C ALA A 226 -7.13 0.20 11.71
N GLY A 227 -6.48 1.37 11.65
CA GLY A 227 -5.03 1.51 11.83
C GLY A 227 -4.20 1.19 10.58
N PHE A 228 -4.82 1.25 9.40
CA PHE A 228 -4.15 1.14 8.11
C PHE A 228 -4.01 2.51 7.43
N GLU A 229 -2.98 2.64 6.60
CA GLU A 229 -2.76 3.79 5.73
C GLU A 229 -2.97 3.37 4.27
N ALA A 230 -3.90 4.03 3.58
CA ALA A 230 -4.13 3.80 2.16
C ALA A 230 -3.09 4.56 1.31
N LEU A 231 -2.36 3.82 0.48
CA LEU A 231 -1.24 4.32 -0.33
C LEU A 231 -1.72 4.79 -1.70
N GLU A 232 -2.13 3.85 -2.56
CA GLU A 232 -2.57 4.10 -3.94
C GLU A 232 -3.93 3.42 -4.22
N THR A 233 -4.62 3.88 -5.26
CA THR A 233 -5.81 3.20 -5.78
C THR A 233 -5.65 2.94 -7.27
N HIS A 234 -5.53 1.67 -7.63
CA HIS A 234 -5.47 1.21 -9.01
C HIS A 234 -6.88 1.07 -9.58
N ARG A 235 -7.04 1.40 -10.85
CA ARG A 235 -8.32 1.42 -11.57
C ARG A 235 -8.11 0.85 -12.97
N ILE A 236 -8.86 -0.19 -13.35
CA ILE A 236 -8.46 -1.04 -14.50
C ILE A 236 -9.54 -1.40 -15.52
N VAL A 237 -10.83 -1.27 -15.20
CA VAL A 237 -11.91 -1.76 -16.10
C VAL A 237 -12.82 -0.63 -16.54
N LEU A 238 -12.65 -0.12 -17.76
CA LEU A 238 -13.63 0.74 -18.44
C LEU A 238 -14.60 -0.06 -19.31
N LEU A 239 -14.17 -1.20 -19.83
CA LEU A 239 -15.02 -2.09 -20.62
C LEU A 239 -14.83 -3.53 -20.14
N PRO A 240 -15.82 -4.16 -19.47
CA PRO A 240 -15.66 -5.48 -18.87
C PRO A 240 -15.74 -6.64 -19.87
N LYS A 241 -16.10 -6.38 -21.13
CA LYS A 241 -16.22 -7.40 -22.19
C LYS A 241 -15.18 -7.17 -23.28
N TYR A 242 -14.72 -8.27 -23.88
CA TYR A 242 -13.77 -8.21 -24.97
C TYR A 242 -14.47 -7.73 -26.25
N LEU A 243 -14.03 -6.58 -26.75
CA LEU A 243 -14.32 -6.06 -28.08
C LEU A 243 -12.99 -5.84 -28.80
N PRO A 244 -12.75 -6.46 -29.96
CA PRO A 244 -11.48 -6.33 -30.68
C PRO A 244 -11.07 -4.86 -30.85
N LEU A 245 -9.80 -4.56 -30.60
CA LEU A 245 -9.17 -3.22 -30.63
C LEU A 245 -9.70 -2.25 -29.56
N LEU A 246 -11.02 -2.07 -29.45
CA LEU A 246 -11.65 -1.09 -28.56
C LEU A 246 -11.39 -1.40 -27.08
N SER A 247 -11.58 -2.67 -26.66
CA SER A 247 -11.35 -3.07 -25.26
C SER A 247 -9.89 -2.90 -24.84
N GLY A 248 -8.96 -3.22 -25.74
CA GLY A 248 -7.53 -2.99 -25.55
C GLY A 248 -7.21 -1.50 -25.36
N PHE A 249 -7.70 -0.65 -26.26
CA PHE A 249 -7.49 0.81 -26.18
C PHE A 249 -8.08 1.40 -24.89
N LEU A 250 -9.34 1.07 -24.58
CA LEU A 250 -10.04 1.60 -23.41
C LEU A 250 -9.39 1.14 -22.10
N ASN A 251 -9.18 -0.16 -21.90
CA ASN A 251 -8.68 -0.67 -20.62
C ASN A 251 -7.17 -0.51 -20.43
N ARG A 252 -6.39 -0.56 -21.52
CA ARG A 252 -4.92 -0.42 -21.43
C ARG A 252 -4.49 1.04 -21.38
N PHE A 253 -5.10 1.91 -22.19
CA PHE A 253 -4.67 3.29 -22.32
C PHE A 253 -5.63 4.27 -21.63
N CYS A 254 -6.90 4.32 -22.02
CA CYS A 254 -7.85 5.31 -21.49
C CYS A 254 -8.07 5.17 -19.98
N ALA A 255 -8.09 3.94 -19.46
CA ALA A 255 -8.25 3.67 -18.03
C ALA A 255 -7.10 4.23 -17.17
N ARG A 256 -5.94 4.55 -17.77
CA ARG A 256 -4.79 5.13 -17.07
C ARG A 256 -4.84 6.65 -17.08
N LEU A 257 -5.49 7.26 -18.06
CA LEU A 257 -5.57 8.71 -18.17
C LEU A 257 -6.23 9.34 -16.92
N PRO A 258 -5.75 10.52 -16.49
CA PRO A 258 -6.43 11.31 -15.47
C PRO A 258 -7.91 11.51 -15.84
N PHE A 259 -8.79 11.54 -14.84
CA PHE A 259 -10.25 11.64 -14.98
C PHE A 259 -10.95 10.39 -15.54
N LEU A 260 -10.54 9.87 -16.69
CA LEU A 260 -11.14 8.66 -17.28
C LEU A 260 -10.94 7.44 -16.37
N SER A 261 -9.79 7.34 -15.70
CA SER A 261 -9.55 6.35 -14.65
C SER A 261 -10.64 6.32 -13.58
N LYS A 262 -11.26 7.45 -13.23
CA LYS A 262 -12.34 7.52 -12.23
C LYS A 262 -13.63 6.82 -12.67
N LEU A 263 -13.81 6.62 -13.98
CA LEU A 263 -14.95 5.89 -14.55
C LEU A 263 -14.73 4.38 -14.54
N CYS A 264 -13.57 3.87 -14.13
CA CYS A 264 -13.34 2.43 -14.09
C CYS A 264 -14.25 1.75 -13.06
N MET A 265 -14.76 0.58 -13.44
CA MET A 265 -15.65 -0.29 -12.70
C MET A 265 -14.97 -0.93 -11.48
N THR A 266 -13.76 -1.47 -11.64
CA THR A 266 -13.03 -2.16 -10.56
C THR A 266 -11.89 -1.31 -10.07
N GLN A 267 -11.77 -1.23 -8.75
CA GLN A 267 -10.74 -0.48 -8.06
C GLN A 267 -10.02 -1.41 -7.07
N VAL A 268 -8.72 -1.25 -6.92
CA VAL A 268 -7.93 -1.93 -5.89
C VAL A 268 -7.23 -0.86 -5.05
N VAL A 269 -7.64 -0.75 -3.79
CA VAL A 269 -7.00 0.14 -2.82
C VAL A 269 -5.86 -0.62 -2.16
N VAL A 270 -4.64 -0.15 -2.35
CA VAL A 270 -3.46 -0.70 -1.67
C VAL A 270 -3.27 0.06 -0.37
N ALA A 271 -3.15 -0.67 0.73
CA ALA A 271 -2.93 -0.13 2.06
C ALA A 271 -1.82 -0.89 2.78
N ARG A 272 -1.27 -0.26 3.81
CA ARG A 272 -0.31 -0.87 4.74
C ARG A 272 -0.78 -0.68 6.17
N LEU A 273 -0.38 -1.56 7.07
CA LEU A 273 -0.58 -1.34 8.50
C LEU A 273 0.28 -0.14 8.94
N LEU A 274 -0.25 0.76 9.77
CA LEU A 274 0.58 1.78 10.40
C LEU A 274 1.55 1.08 11.37
N PRO A 275 2.86 1.10 11.07
CA PRO A 275 3.79 0.34 11.87
C PRO A 275 4.02 1.05 13.19
N ARG A 276 4.40 0.28 14.22
CA ARG A 276 4.83 0.88 15.48
C ARG A 276 6.13 1.65 15.28
N PRO A 277 6.30 2.80 15.96
CA PRO A 277 7.58 3.48 15.98
C PRO A 277 8.69 2.56 16.47
N VAL A 278 9.87 2.70 15.89
CA VAL A 278 11.10 2.02 16.34
C VAL A 278 11.96 3.05 17.07
N LEU A 279 12.63 2.63 18.13
CA LEU A 279 13.56 3.51 18.84
C LEU A 279 14.88 3.62 18.08
N PRO A 280 15.48 4.81 17.93
CA PRO A 280 16.77 4.97 17.24
C PRO A 280 17.90 4.08 17.79
N GLU A 281 17.88 3.79 19.09
CA GLU A 281 18.87 2.96 19.77
C GLU A 281 18.82 1.49 19.34
N GLU A 282 17.68 1.02 18.84
CA GLU A 282 17.49 -0.36 18.36
C GLU A 282 17.94 -0.54 16.90
N LEU A 283 18.26 0.56 16.21
CA LEU A 283 18.57 0.54 14.78
C LEU A 283 20.05 0.32 14.49
N ALA A 284 20.28 -0.24 13.31
CA ALA A 284 21.57 -0.21 12.63
C ALA A 284 21.42 0.59 11.34
N VAL A 285 22.23 1.64 11.18
CA VAL A 285 22.21 2.53 10.02
C VAL A 285 23.54 2.45 9.27
N SER A 286 23.46 2.18 7.97
CA SER A 286 24.61 2.29 7.06
C SER A 286 24.43 3.57 6.25
N ILE A 287 25.39 4.48 6.32
CA ILE A 287 25.47 5.68 5.50
C ILE A 287 26.38 5.37 4.31
N VAL A 288 25.83 5.27 3.10
CA VAL A 288 26.65 4.96 1.91
C VAL A 288 26.85 6.15 1.00
N VAL A 289 28.11 6.57 0.94
CA VAL A 289 28.61 7.81 0.36
C VAL A 289 29.30 7.50 -0.99
N PRO A 290 28.60 7.58 -2.14
CA PRO A 290 29.21 7.34 -3.46
C PRO A 290 30.18 8.46 -3.90
N CYS A 291 31.49 8.24 -3.76
CA CYS A 291 32.50 9.25 -4.07
C CYS A 291 33.16 9.06 -5.45
N LYS A 292 33.48 10.18 -6.12
CA LYS A 292 34.32 10.21 -7.32
C LYS A 292 35.06 11.54 -7.43
N ASN A 293 36.34 11.52 -7.12
CA ASN A 293 37.21 12.69 -7.00
C ASN A 293 36.67 13.69 -5.96
N GLU A 294 36.48 13.21 -4.73
CA GLU A 294 35.87 13.95 -3.62
C GLU A 294 36.82 14.04 -2.41
N LYS A 295 38.14 13.92 -2.62
CA LYS A 295 39.15 13.89 -1.54
C LYS A 295 38.95 15.00 -0.52
N GLY A 296 38.72 16.23 -0.96
CA GLY A 296 38.56 17.39 -0.07
C GLY A 296 37.30 17.38 0.81
N ASN A 297 36.33 16.51 0.53
CA ASN A 297 35.04 16.45 1.23
C ASN A 297 34.96 15.31 2.26
N VAL A 298 35.90 14.35 2.24
CA VAL A 298 35.82 13.11 3.03
C VAL A 298 35.85 13.38 4.54
N GLU A 299 36.87 14.08 5.04
CA GLU A 299 37.01 14.33 6.48
C GLU A 299 35.86 15.19 7.01
N GLU A 300 35.49 16.25 6.28
CA GLU A 300 34.41 17.15 6.69
C GLU A 300 33.06 16.42 6.75
N ALA A 301 32.79 15.50 5.82
CA ALA A 301 31.61 14.65 5.88
C ALA A 301 31.58 13.81 7.17
N VAL A 302 32.67 13.11 7.49
CA VAL A 302 32.76 12.26 8.69
C VAL A 302 32.59 13.07 9.97
N ARG A 303 33.17 14.27 10.04
CA ARG A 303 33.08 15.15 11.22
C ARG A 303 31.66 15.66 11.45
N ARG A 304 30.95 16.02 10.39
CA ARG A 304 29.62 16.64 10.47
C ARG A 304 28.47 15.66 10.59
N ILE A 305 28.65 14.43 10.12
CA ILE A 305 27.63 13.38 10.26
C ILE A 305 27.40 13.08 11.76
N PRO A 306 26.19 13.34 12.29
CA PRO A 306 25.86 13.06 13.68
C PRO A 306 25.68 11.55 13.91
N SER A 307 25.64 11.14 15.18
CA SER A 307 25.19 9.79 15.52
C SER A 307 23.69 9.69 15.29
N LEU A 308 23.26 8.75 14.45
CA LEU A 308 21.87 8.61 13.99
C LEU A 308 21.11 7.45 14.63
N ALA A 309 21.82 6.47 15.16
CA ALA A 309 21.26 5.22 15.66
C ALA A 309 22.21 4.55 16.65
N GLY A 310 21.72 3.54 17.37
CA GLY A 310 22.52 2.77 18.32
C GLY A 310 23.73 2.07 17.66
N ARG A 311 23.59 1.65 16.40
CA ARG A 311 24.72 1.17 15.57
C ARG A 311 24.77 1.93 14.25
N MET A 312 25.97 2.32 13.86
CA MET A 312 26.19 3.13 12.67
C MET A 312 27.48 2.74 11.97
N GLU A 313 27.47 2.80 10.63
CA GLU A 313 28.67 2.70 9.79
C GLU A 313 28.61 3.73 8.67
N ILE A 314 29.77 4.21 8.23
CA ILE A 314 29.92 5.12 7.10
C ILE A 314 30.73 4.41 6.01
N ILE A 315 30.10 4.13 4.87
CA ILE A 315 30.70 3.40 3.77
C ILE A 315 30.94 4.35 2.61
N PHE A 316 32.19 4.66 2.30
CA PHE A 316 32.55 5.40 1.09
C PHE A 316 32.66 4.42 -0.09
N CYS A 317 31.85 4.63 -1.13
CA CYS A 317 31.86 3.82 -2.35
C CYS A 317 32.58 4.54 -3.49
N ASP A 318 33.88 4.27 -3.66
CA ASP A 318 34.74 4.96 -4.62
C ASP A 318 34.53 4.50 -6.07
N ASP A 319 34.27 5.43 -6.99
CA ASP A 319 34.06 5.15 -8.44
C ASP A 319 35.35 5.32 -9.26
N ARG A 320 36.44 4.70 -8.80
CA ARG A 320 37.78 4.80 -9.38
C ARG A 320 38.28 6.24 -9.43
N SER A 321 38.36 6.88 -8.26
CA SER A 321 38.90 8.24 -8.17
C SER A 321 40.38 8.29 -8.56
N THR A 322 40.80 9.43 -9.08
CA THR A 322 42.18 9.71 -9.53
C THR A 322 42.85 10.83 -8.73
N ASP A 323 42.17 11.39 -7.72
CA ASP A 323 42.63 12.54 -6.91
C ASP A 323 43.17 12.15 -5.54
N GLY A 324 43.21 10.85 -5.23
CA GLY A 324 43.60 10.32 -3.93
C GLY A 324 42.45 10.17 -2.91
N THR A 325 41.19 10.13 -3.36
CA THR A 325 40.02 9.91 -2.49
C THR A 325 40.14 8.62 -1.65
N PRO A 326 40.52 7.44 -2.19
CA PRO A 326 40.65 6.22 -1.40
C PRO A 326 41.64 6.34 -0.24
N GLU A 327 42.81 6.93 -0.49
CA GLU A 327 43.86 7.13 0.51
C GLU A 327 43.38 8.05 1.63
N GLU A 328 42.59 9.06 1.28
CA GLU A 328 41.99 9.97 2.25
C GLU A 328 40.94 9.27 3.11
N VAL A 329 40.10 8.41 2.53
CA VAL A 329 39.13 7.61 3.31
C VAL A 329 39.87 6.72 4.31
N LEU A 330 40.95 6.06 3.92
CA LEU A 330 41.75 5.22 4.83
C LEU A 330 42.45 6.04 5.93
N ARG A 331 42.93 7.25 5.60
CA ARG A 331 43.48 8.19 6.59
C ARG A 331 42.43 8.61 7.60
N VAL A 332 41.25 9.00 7.14
CA VAL A 332 40.13 9.44 7.99
C VAL A 332 39.57 8.28 8.82
N GLN A 333 39.50 7.06 8.26
CA GLN A 333 39.16 5.84 8.99
C GLN A 333 40.09 5.61 10.19
N SER A 334 41.39 5.83 10.00
CA SER A 334 42.39 5.70 11.07
C SER A 334 42.30 6.82 12.11
N LEU A 335 41.89 8.01 11.69
CA LEU A 335 41.75 9.19 12.55
C LEU A 335 40.48 9.15 13.42
N TYR A 336 39.39 8.55 12.92
CA TYR A 336 38.09 8.44 13.61
C TYR A 336 37.65 6.97 13.76
N PRO A 337 38.39 6.13 14.50
CA PRO A 337 38.09 4.70 14.63
C PRO A 337 36.72 4.40 15.26
N GLU A 338 36.18 5.33 16.04
CA GLU A 338 34.86 5.24 16.68
C GLU A 338 33.69 5.40 15.71
N LYS A 339 33.91 5.94 14.51
CA LYS A 339 32.86 6.23 13.51
C LYS A 339 32.56 5.05 12.56
N ASN A 340 33.27 3.92 12.69
CA ASN A 340 33.10 2.71 11.87
C ASN A 340 33.04 3.03 10.37
N ILE A 341 34.14 3.59 9.87
CA ILE A 341 34.27 4.00 8.47
C ILE A 341 34.79 2.82 7.64
N ARG A 342 34.28 2.67 6.43
CA ARG A 342 34.68 1.65 5.46
C ARG A 342 34.86 2.26 4.08
N LEU A 343 35.77 1.67 3.31
CA LEU A 343 35.97 1.95 1.90
C LEU A 343 35.54 0.73 1.09
N GLU A 344 34.67 0.94 0.11
CA GLU A 344 34.27 -0.06 -0.87
C GLU A 344 34.62 0.45 -2.27
N HIS A 345 35.15 -0.43 -3.11
CA HIS A 345 35.50 -0.07 -4.49
C HIS A 345 34.33 -0.38 -5.43
N GLY A 346 33.84 0.65 -6.10
CA GLY A 346 32.77 0.55 -7.07
C GLY A 346 33.24 0.16 -8.48
N PRO A 347 32.31 -0.17 -9.38
CA PRO A 347 32.61 -0.66 -10.73
C PRO A 347 33.33 0.34 -11.65
N GLY A 348 33.39 1.64 -11.34
CA GLY A 348 34.12 2.64 -12.15
C GLY A 348 33.34 3.23 -13.32
N ILE A 349 32.00 3.12 -13.32
CA ILE A 349 31.14 3.40 -14.48
C ILE A 349 30.31 4.67 -14.25
N CYS A 350 29.54 4.74 -13.15
CA CYS A 350 28.67 5.88 -12.82
C CYS A 350 28.14 5.79 -11.38
N LYS A 351 27.64 6.94 -10.85
CA LYS A 351 27.06 7.05 -9.49
C LYS A 351 26.01 5.97 -9.24
N SER A 352 25.12 5.72 -10.21
CA SER A 352 24.09 4.69 -10.09
C SER A 352 24.70 3.31 -9.81
N ARG A 353 25.76 2.92 -10.54
CA ARG A 353 26.35 1.60 -10.37
C ARG A 353 27.15 1.40 -9.07
N ASN A 354 27.66 2.49 -8.50
CA ASN A 354 28.35 2.51 -7.20
C ASN A 354 27.41 2.47 -6.00
N VAL A 355 26.17 2.91 -6.19
CA VAL A 355 25.12 2.86 -5.17
C VAL A 355 24.65 1.43 -4.88
N TRP A 356 24.91 0.45 -5.78
CA TRP A 356 24.44 -0.93 -5.62
C TRP A 356 25.25 -1.79 -4.63
N THR A 357 26.38 -1.30 -4.11
CA THR A 357 27.25 -2.01 -3.15
C THR A 357 26.95 -1.72 -1.67
N GLY A 358 26.02 -0.79 -1.35
CA GLY A 358 25.58 -0.50 0.03
C GLY A 358 24.54 0.64 0.13
N PHE A 359 23.73 0.67 1.20
CA PHE A 359 22.51 1.50 1.39
C PHE A 359 22.74 3.04 1.51
N VAL A 360 22.13 3.81 0.60
CA VAL A 360 22.49 5.20 0.22
C VAL A 360 22.34 6.28 1.30
N LEU A 361 23.38 7.12 1.43
CA LEU A 361 23.30 8.52 1.83
C LEU A 361 24.43 9.37 1.20
N ASP A 362 24.03 10.51 0.61
CA ASP A 362 24.74 11.38 -0.34
C ASP A 362 26.23 11.72 -0.09
N ALA A 363 26.98 11.88 -1.19
CA ALA A 363 28.44 12.04 -1.20
C ALA A 363 28.97 13.35 -1.75
N ASP A 364 28.08 14.24 -2.17
CA ASP A 364 28.49 15.55 -2.63
C ASP A 364 28.31 16.63 -1.56
N LEU A 365 27.98 16.26 -0.32
CA LEU A 365 27.63 17.16 0.79
C LEU A 365 26.62 18.25 0.37
N THR A 366 25.84 18.03 -0.71
CA THR A 366 24.86 19.02 -1.16
C THR A 366 23.65 19.08 -0.23
N THR A 367 23.46 18.02 0.55
CA THR A 367 22.57 17.98 1.71
C THR A 367 23.40 18.11 2.97
N ILE A 368 22.92 18.94 3.89
CA ILE A 368 23.55 19.24 5.17
C ILE A 368 23.52 17.98 6.05
N PRO A 369 24.66 17.41 6.49
CA PRO A 369 24.68 16.21 7.34
C PRO A 369 23.90 16.36 8.65
N GLU A 370 23.76 17.57 9.16
CA GLU A 370 22.98 17.88 10.36
C GLU A 370 21.46 17.73 10.14
N GLU A 371 20.98 17.58 8.90
CA GLU A 371 19.57 17.30 8.58
C GLU A 371 19.24 15.81 8.50
N LEU A 372 20.25 14.93 8.55
CA LEU A 372 20.06 13.48 8.53
C LEU A 372 19.17 12.94 9.65
N PRO A 373 19.18 13.49 10.89
CA PRO A 373 18.24 13.08 11.93
C PRO A 373 16.78 13.17 11.48
N TYR A 374 16.40 14.17 10.67
CA TYR A 374 15.02 14.29 10.19
C TYR A 374 14.60 13.12 9.28
N PHE A 375 15.53 12.55 8.51
CA PHE A 375 15.24 11.37 7.69
C PHE A 375 15.01 10.13 8.57
N ILE A 376 15.81 9.99 9.63
CA ILE A 376 15.67 8.93 10.61
C ILE A 376 14.32 9.09 11.32
N ASP A 377 14.01 10.26 11.86
CA ASP A 377 12.74 10.52 12.56
C ASP A 377 11.51 10.08 11.75
N VAL A 378 11.49 10.38 10.45
CA VAL A 378 10.40 9.99 9.55
C VAL A 378 10.29 8.46 9.40
N ILE A 379 11.41 7.77 9.18
CA ILE A 379 11.37 6.33 8.92
C ILE A 379 11.09 5.53 10.20
N VAL A 380 11.64 5.98 11.34
CA VAL A 380 11.48 5.32 12.64
C VAL A 380 10.10 5.54 13.21
N SER A 381 9.51 6.72 13.05
CA SER A 381 8.12 6.99 13.45
C SER A 381 7.09 6.25 12.57
N GLY A 382 7.54 5.61 11.49
CA GLY A 382 6.66 4.88 10.58
C GLY A 382 5.90 5.75 9.58
N GLN A 383 6.25 7.03 9.41
CA GLN A 383 5.58 7.93 8.46
C GLN A 383 5.84 7.57 7.00
N ALA A 384 6.95 6.88 6.70
CA ALA A 384 7.31 6.43 5.37
C ALA A 384 8.08 5.10 5.41
N GLU A 385 8.20 4.45 4.26
CA GLU A 385 9.14 3.35 4.01
C GLU A 385 10.29 3.76 3.10
N PHE A 386 10.08 4.83 2.31
CA PHE A 386 11.08 5.43 1.45
C PHE A 386 11.01 6.95 1.60
N VAL A 387 12.05 7.56 2.16
CA VAL A 387 12.16 9.00 2.34
C VAL A 387 13.06 9.56 1.24
N ASN A 388 12.53 10.51 0.47
CA ASN A 388 13.24 11.18 -0.62
C ASN A 388 13.51 12.63 -0.22
N GLY A 389 14.76 13.07 -0.27
CA GLY A 389 15.08 14.48 -0.06
C GLY A 389 14.46 15.37 -1.15
N SER A 390 14.10 16.60 -0.80
CA SER A 390 13.48 17.54 -1.72
C SER A 390 14.09 18.92 -1.61
N ARG A 391 14.95 19.28 -2.57
CA ARG A 391 15.63 20.58 -2.63
C ARG A 391 14.74 21.69 -3.18
N LEU A 392 13.58 21.33 -3.72
CA LEU A 392 12.69 22.24 -4.45
C LEU A 392 11.60 22.86 -3.58
N VAL A 393 11.63 22.63 -2.27
CA VAL A 393 10.64 23.17 -1.32
C VAL A 393 11.10 24.51 -0.75
N TYR A 394 12.33 24.57 -0.22
CA TYR A 394 12.92 25.80 0.28
C TYR A 394 13.51 26.65 -0.85
N LEU A 395 13.91 27.88 -0.50
CA LEU A 395 14.54 28.81 -1.44
C LEU A 395 15.87 28.24 -1.95
N VAL A 396 15.97 28.11 -3.27
CA VAL A 396 17.22 27.73 -3.93
C VAL A 396 18.10 28.99 -4.07
N PRO A 397 19.42 28.94 -3.80
CA PRO A 397 20.32 30.08 -3.93
C PRO A 397 20.20 30.79 -5.30
N LYS A 398 20.29 32.14 -5.28
CA LYS A 398 20.18 32.98 -6.49
C LYS A 398 21.29 32.61 -7.48
N GLY A 399 20.92 32.21 -8.70
CA GLY A 399 21.85 31.82 -9.76
C GLY A 399 21.85 30.32 -10.09
N ALA A 400 21.34 29.47 -9.20
CA ALA A 400 21.36 28.01 -9.37
C ALA A 400 20.23 27.46 -10.29
N MET A 401 19.18 28.25 -10.60
CA MET A 401 18.11 27.84 -11.51
C MET A 401 17.68 28.93 -12.49
N THR A 402 17.70 28.62 -13.78
CA THR A 402 17.04 29.42 -14.82
C THR A 402 15.53 29.14 -14.82
N GLY A 403 14.72 30.07 -15.35
CA GLY A 403 13.26 29.87 -15.45
C GLY A 403 12.86 28.61 -16.23
N ALA A 404 13.65 28.22 -17.24
CA ALA A 404 13.45 26.98 -17.98
C ALA A 404 13.68 25.73 -17.12
N ASN A 405 14.70 25.73 -16.25
CA ASN A 405 14.95 24.64 -15.31
C ASN A 405 13.79 24.49 -14.32
N MET A 406 13.23 25.60 -13.85
CA MET A 406 12.07 25.59 -12.96
C MET A 406 10.83 24.97 -13.63
N LEU A 407 10.56 25.33 -14.90
CA LEU A 407 9.46 24.75 -15.66
C LEU A 407 9.67 23.26 -15.91
N GLY A 408 10.89 22.85 -16.28
CA GLY A 408 11.26 21.45 -16.45
C GLY A 408 11.07 20.64 -15.17
N ASN A 409 11.57 21.13 -14.03
CA ASN A 409 11.39 20.47 -12.74
C ASN A 409 9.92 20.33 -12.35
N LYS A 410 9.10 21.37 -12.59
CA LYS A 410 7.66 21.28 -12.34
C LYS A 410 6.99 20.24 -13.24
N PHE A 411 7.33 20.20 -14.53
CA PHE A 411 6.82 19.20 -15.46
C PHE A 411 7.19 17.77 -15.01
N PHE A 412 8.47 17.51 -14.73
CA PHE A 412 8.92 16.19 -14.30
C PHE A 412 8.35 15.80 -12.94
N SER A 413 8.22 16.73 -11.99
CA SER A 413 7.56 16.45 -10.71
C SER A 413 6.12 15.96 -10.91
N VAL A 414 5.34 16.61 -11.77
CA VAL A 414 3.96 16.19 -12.07
C VAL A 414 3.96 14.84 -12.79
N ALA A 415 4.83 14.65 -13.79
CA ALA A 415 4.94 13.41 -14.53
C ALA A 415 5.28 12.23 -13.61
N PHE A 416 6.34 12.35 -12.80
CA PHE A 416 6.74 11.31 -11.86
C PHE A 416 5.71 11.10 -10.75
N THR A 417 5.07 12.15 -10.24
CA THR A 417 3.97 11.99 -9.28
C THR A 417 2.85 11.12 -9.84
N TYR A 418 2.47 11.32 -11.10
CA TYR A 418 1.50 10.48 -11.78
C TYR A 418 2.02 9.05 -11.99
N LEU A 419 3.25 8.88 -12.47
CA LEU A 419 3.86 7.58 -12.75
C LEU A 419 3.99 6.70 -11.50
N LEU A 420 4.50 7.30 -10.42
CA LEU A 420 4.76 6.63 -9.14
C LEU A 420 3.48 6.48 -8.30
N GLY A 421 2.39 7.15 -8.66
CA GLY A 421 1.13 7.15 -7.91
C GLY A 421 1.18 7.89 -6.57
N GLN A 422 2.33 8.47 -6.23
CA GLN A 422 2.61 9.17 -4.98
C GLN A 422 3.34 10.48 -5.28
N ARG A 423 3.15 11.47 -4.41
CA ARG A 423 3.70 12.81 -4.60
C ARG A 423 5.22 12.80 -4.48
N VAL A 424 5.91 13.19 -5.55
CA VAL A 424 7.37 13.38 -5.56
C VAL A 424 7.67 14.71 -6.27
N LYS A 425 8.38 15.59 -5.58
CA LYS A 425 8.73 16.93 -6.07
C LYS A 425 10.12 16.95 -6.69
N ASP A 426 11.11 16.36 -6.02
CA ASP A 426 12.50 16.32 -6.49
C ASP A 426 12.97 14.89 -6.70
N THR A 427 12.92 14.42 -7.94
CA THR A 427 13.28 13.04 -8.28
C THR A 427 14.78 12.77 -8.26
N LEU A 428 15.61 13.82 -8.29
CA LEU A 428 17.07 13.75 -8.46
C LEU A 428 17.83 14.18 -7.21
N CYS A 429 17.17 14.28 -6.06
CA CYS A 429 17.86 14.52 -4.80
C CYS A 429 18.65 13.26 -4.42
N GLY A 430 19.96 13.39 -4.18
CA GLY A 430 20.83 12.25 -3.87
C GLY A 430 20.62 11.66 -2.47
N THR A 431 20.01 12.42 -1.57
CA THR A 431 19.72 11.99 -0.20
C THR A 431 18.40 11.24 -0.13
N LYS A 432 18.47 9.95 0.20
CA LYS A 432 17.30 9.09 0.37
C LYS A 432 17.52 8.13 1.53
N VAL A 433 16.45 7.69 2.19
CA VAL A 433 16.51 6.67 3.25
C VAL A 433 15.43 5.63 3.03
N LEU A 434 15.79 4.36 3.18
CA LEU A 434 14.88 3.22 3.07
C LEU A 434 15.33 2.06 3.97
N TRP A 435 14.42 1.14 4.28
CA TRP A 435 14.77 -0.06 5.03
C TRP A 435 15.66 -0.99 4.21
N ARG A 436 16.59 -1.66 4.90
CA ARG A 436 17.45 -2.67 4.29
C ARG A 436 16.65 -3.79 3.61
N SER A 437 15.58 -4.26 4.24
CA SER A 437 14.68 -5.27 3.69
C SER A 437 14.00 -4.85 2.38
N ASP A 438 13.69 -3.56 2.24
CA ASP A 438 13.03 -3.04 1.04
C ASP A 438 14.03 -2.89 -0.11
N TRP A 439 15.26 -2.47 0.18
CA TRP A 439 16.31 -2.46 -0.81
C TRP A 439 16.64 -3.85 -1.36
N GLU A 440 16.72 -4.89 -0.53
CA GLU A 440 16.97 -6.26 -1.03
C GLU A 440 15.86 -6.73 -1.99
N ARG A 441 14.65 -6.19 -1.86
CA ARG A 441 13.54 -6.40 -2.79
C ARG A 441 13.65 -5.52 -4.05
N ILE A 442 14.18 -4.30 -3.93
CA ILE A 442 14.40 -3.37 -5.06
C ILE A 442 15.57 -3.81 -5.94
N LYS A 443 16.66 -4.29 -5.34
CA LYS A 443 17.93 -4.61 -6.00
C LYS A 443 17.79 -5.52 -7.24
N PRO A 444 16.93 -6.56 -7.27
CA PRO A 444 16.73 -7.37 -8.47
C PRO A 444 16.05 -6.65 -9.65
N MET A 445 15.35 -5.53 -9.41
CA MET A 445 14.65 -4.73 -10.45
C MET A 445 15.56 -3.70 -11.12
N VAL A 446 16.82 -3.66 -10.73
CA VAL A 446 17.79 -2.67 -11.19
C VAL A 446 18.26 -3.03 -12.57
N GLY A 447 18.28 -2.06 -13.48
CA GLY A 447 18.56 -2.26 -14.89
C GLY A 447 17.42 -2.93 -15.66
N THR A 448 16.32 -3.36 -15.00
CA THR A 448 15.20 -4.05 -15.67
C THR A 448 14.17 -3.10 -16.26
N TRP A 449 14.29 -1.79 -16.02
CA TRP A 449 13.32 -0.77 -16.46
C TRP A 449 13.41 -0.44 -17.97
N GLY A 450 14.35 -1.05 -18.71
CA GLY A 450 14.51 -0.88 -20.16
C GLY A 450 15.35 0.32 -20.59
N THR A 451 15.89 1.08 -19.64
CA THR A 451 16.90 2.11 -19.90
C THR A 451 17.85 2.21 -18.72
N GLU A 452 19.11 2.53 -19.00
CA GLU A 452 20.12 2.73 -17.96
C GLU A 452 19.85 4.05 -17.23
N ASP A 453 19.74 3.98 -15.90
CA ASP A 453 19.74 5.16 -15.04
C ASP A 453 21.16 5.62 -14.79
N ARG A 454 21.47 6.83 -15.25
CA ARG A 454 22.77 7.45 -15.01
C ARG A 454 22.95 7.88 -13.55
N TRP A 455 21.86 8.24 -12.88
CA TRP A 455 21.87 8.83 -11.54
C TRP A 455 21.60 7.79 -10.45
N GLY A 456 20.71 6.82 -10.72
CA GLY A 456 20.33 5.72 -9.83
C GLY A 456 19.07 6.02 -9.01
N ASP A 457 18.70 7.31 -8.93
CA ASP A 457 17.55 7.78 -8.18
C ASP A 457 16.21 7.26 -8.74
N TYR A 458 16.10 7.10 -10.05
CA TYR A 458 14.85 6.67 -10.68
C TYR A 458 14.58 5.19 -10.46
N GLU A 459 15.61 4.35 -10.50
CA GLU A 459 15.45 2.91 -10.26
C GLU A 459 15.01 2.63 -8.82
N LEU A 460 15.53 3.42 -7.86
CA LEU A 460 15.06 3.41 -6.48
C LEU A 460 13.60 3.84 -6.37
N LEU A 461 13.21 4.96 -7.00
CA LEU A 461 11.83 5.45 -6.97
C LEU A 461 10.85 4.49 -7.67
N PHE A 462 11.22 3.94 -8.83
CA PHE A 462 10.41 2.96 -9.56
C PHE A 462 10.28 1.65 -8.77
N GLY A 463 11.36 1.16 -8.17
CA GLY A 463 11.33 -0.01 -7.30
C GLY A 463 10.43 0.22 -6.08
N ALA A 464 10.58 1.37 -5.41
CA ALA A 464 9.74 1.74 -4.27
C ALA A 464 8.25 1.82 -4.66
N ALA A 465 7.91 2.44 -5.79
CA ALA A 465 6.53 2.49 -6.30
C ALA A 465 6.00 1.10 -6.68
N LYS A 466 6.82 0.25 -7.32
CA LYS A 466 6.44 -1.12 -7.71
C LYS A 466 6.15 -2.03 -6.51
N LEU A 467 6.84 -1.82 -5.40
CA LEU A 467 6.58 -2.49 -4.12
C LEU A 467 5.49 -1.81 -3.29
N ASN A 468 4.88 -0.74 -3.81
CA ASN A 468 3.93 0.10 -3.08
C ASN A 468 4.49 0.54 -1.72
N LEU A 469 5.75 0.98 -1.65
CA LEU A 469 6.31 1.59 -0.45
C LEU A 469 5.70 2.98 -0.25
N LYS A 470 5.46 3.38 1.00
CA LYS A 470 5.09 4.76 1.29
C LYS A 470 6.28 5.69 1.00
N ILE A 471 6.18 6.47 -0.06
CA ILE A 471 7.16 7.48 -0.45
C ILE A 471 6.79 8.82 0.19
N LEU A 472 7.77 9.46 0.84
CA LEU A 472 7.63 10.80 1.40
C LEU A 472 8.77 11.71 0.94
N ASP A 473 8.41 12.89 0.43
CA ASP A 473 9.36 13.95 0.14
C ASP A 473 9.65 14.75 1.43
N LEU A 474 10.90 14.72 1.89
CA LEU A 474 11.40 15.51 3.01
C LEU A 474 12.11 16.76 2.49
N PRO A 475 11.62 17.97 2.79
CA PRO A 475 12.31 19.21 2.44
C PRO A 475 13.73 19.26 3.02
N VAL A 476 14.72 19.62 2.19
CA VAL A 476 16.12 19.79 2.63
C VAL A 476 16.69 21.11 2.14
N HIS A 477 17.63 21.68 2.90
CA HIS A 477 18.31 22.91 2.49
C HIS A 477 19.47 22.58 1.55
N TYR A 478 19.34 23.03 0.30
CA TYR A 478 20.37 22.84 -0.72
C TYR A 478 21.48 23.89 -0.58
N GLN A 479 22.72 23.43 -0.53
CA GLN A 479 23.91 24.28 -0.60
C GLN A 479 24.64 24.09 -1.94
N GLU A 480 25.26 25.15 -2.44
CA GLU A 480 26.18 25.01 -3.57
C GLU A 480 27.39 24.18 -3.16
N ARG A 481 27.89 23.36 -4.08
CA ARG A 481 29.06 22.50 -3.82
C ARG A 481 30.28 23.37 -3.50
N ILE A 482 30.96 23.03 -2.40
CA ILE A 482 32.21 23.70 -1.97
C ILE A 482 33.38 23.29 -2.88
N TYR A 483 33.36 22.06 -3.42
CA TYR A 483 34.41 21.49 -4.25
C TYR A 483 33.84 20.69 -5.43
N GLY A 484 34.52 20.73 -6.58
CA GLY A 484 34.15 20.03 -7.82
C GLY A 484 33.23 20.83 -8.77
N SER A 485 33.30 20.52 -10.07
CA SER A 485 32.47 21.17 -11.10
C SER A 485 31.10 20.51 -11.26
N THR A 486 30.06 21.30 -11.49
CA THR A 486 28.69 20.81 -11.69
C THR A 486 28.61 19.93 -12.94
N LYS A 487 28.34 18.62 -12.79
CA LYS A 487 28.21 17.67 -13.91
C LYS A 487 26.92 17.86 -14.75
N MET A 488 26.06 18.81 -14.38
CA MET A 488 24.77 19.14 -15.01
C MET A 488 24.88 20.23 -16.10
N THR A 489 25.95 20.25 -16.90
CA THR A 489 26.14 21.28 -17.95
C THR A 489 25.32 21.04 -19.23
N LYS A 490 24.75 19.84 -19.42
CA LYS A 490 24.02 19.43 -20.64
C LYS A 490 22.50 19.31 -20.43
N VAL A 491 21.85 20.43 -20.12
CA VAL A 491 20.41 20.51 -19.73
C VAL A 491 19.48 19.79 -20.72
N PHE A 492 19.61 20.05 -22.03
CA PHE A 492 18.73 19.45 -23.04
C PHE A 492 18.91 17.92 -23.13
N ARG A 493 20.15 17.43 -23.15
CA ARG A 493 20.45 15.99 -23.17
C ARG A 493 19.94 15.31 -21.90
N ASN A 494 20.09 15.94 -20.74
CA ASN A 494 19.57 15.42 -19.48
C ASN A 494 18.03 15.36 -19.49
N GLY A 495 17.37 16.40 -20.03
CA GLY A 495 15.91 16.40 -20.23
C GLY A 495 15.41 15.25 -21.11
N LEU A 496 16.11 14.95 -22.21
CA LEU A 496 15.78 13.79 -23.06
C LEU A 496 15.92 12.46 -22.31
N VAL A 497 16.96 12.29 -21.48
CA VAL A 497 17.11 11.09 -20.64
C VAL A 497 15.97 11.00 -19.63
N MET A 498 15.57 12.10 -19.00
CA MET A 498 14.44 12.14 -18.08
C MET A 498 13.11 11.80 -18.77
N LEU A 499 12.88 12.28 -20.00
CA LEU A 499 11.72 11.91 -20.80
C LEU A 499 11.72 10.42 -21.15
N LYS A 500 12.89 9.87 -21.52
CA LYS A 500 13.05 8.43 -21.75
C LYS A 500 12.72 7.64 -20.48
N MET A 501 13.16 8.11 -19.31
CA MET A 501 12.79 7.51 -18.02
C MET A 501 11.29 7.57 -17.77
N CYS A 502 10.64 8.71 -18.01
CA CYS A 502 9.20 8.84 -17.87
C CYS A 502 8.44 7.87 -18.78
N TRP A 503 8.90 7.71 -20.02
CA TRP A 503 8.30 6.77 -20.98
C TRP A 503 8.42 5.32 -20.49
N HIS A 504 9.61 4.89 -20.07
CA HIS A 504 9.82 3.53 -19.56
C HIS A 504 9.08 3.29 -18.24
N GLY A 505 9.06 4.28 -17.34
CA GLY A 505 8.24 4.25 -16.13
C GLY A 505 6.75 4.11 -16.47
N PHE A 506 6.25 4.81 -17.49
CA PHE A 506 4.87 4.68 -17.96
C PHE A 506 4.58 3.29 -18.49
N LEU A 507 5.46 2.76 -19.36
CA LEU A 507 5.30 1.42 -19.92
C LEU A 507 5.28 0.34 -18.82
N ASN A 508 6.18 0.41 -17.84
CA ASN A 508 6.32 -0.63 -16.82
C ASN A 508 5.33 -0.47 -15.66
N LEU A 509 5.13 0.74 -15.14
CA LEU A 509 4.28 0.98 -13.95
C LEU A 509 2.81 1.24 -14.29
N LYS A 510 2.53 1.79 -15.47
CA LYS A 510 1.16 2.13 -15.89
C LYS A 510 0.63 1.30 -17.04
N LEU A 511 1.45 0.63 -17.86
CA LEU A 511 0.99 -0.28 -18.91
C LEU A 511 1.48 -1.72 -18.75
N GLY A 512 2.25 -2.01 -17.70
CA GLY A 512 2.89 -3.32 -17.46
C GLY A 512 1.92 -4.40 -17.01
N TYR A 513 0.65 -4.06 -16.79
CA TYR A 513 -0.44 -4.96 -16.45
C TYR A 513 -1.73 -4.60 -17.18
#